data_AF-A0A424NIG8-F1
#
_entry.id   AF-A0A424NIG8-F1
#
_cell.length_a   1.000
_cell.length_b   1.000
_cell.length_c   1.000
_cell.angle_alpha   90.00
_cell.angle_beta   90.00
_cell.angle_gamma   90.00
#
_symmetry.space_group_name_H-M   'P 1'
#
loop_
_entity.id
_entity.type
_entity.pdbx_description
1 polymer ?
#
loop_
_entity_poly.entity_id
_entity_poly.type
_entity_poly.pdbx_seq_one_letter_code
_entity_poly.pdbx_strand_id
1 'polypeptide(L)'
;MVEEWIPILGILTGIIIPFGAFTWLYLDEKNKRAAIIEVSKNISDPVKVEELFNALTEKDKEPIDYRRSGVITLFVGIGLFLLGLFALGPVLEGVGLLVGSIGVGTMIAGYLFPNDSIHLSKAVEKFEEK
;
A
#
# COMPACT_ATOMS: atom_id res chain seq x y z
N MET A 1 -36.90 -3.92 15.02
CA MET A 1 -35.78 -4.11 15.98
C MET A 1 -34.49 -4.58 15.31
N VAL A 2 -34.48 -5.59 14.42
CA VAL A 2 -33.24 -6.03 13.74
C VAL A 2 -32.76 -5.05 12.65
N GLU A 3 -33.68 -4.37 11.97
CA GLU A 3 -33.36 -3.42 10.88
C GLU A 3 -32.47 -2.24 11.28
N GLU A 4 -32.54 -1.75 12.52
CA GLU A 4 -31.68 -0.64 12.99
C GLU A 4 -30.24 -1.08 13.30
N TRP A 5 -30.00 -2.35 13.61
CA TRP A 5 -28.66 -2.85 13.91
C TRP A 5 -27.80 -3.02 12.66
N ILE A 6 -28.42 -3.32 11.51
CA ILE A 6 -27.72 -3.55 10.24
C ILE A 6 -26.86 -2.33 9.81
N PRO A 7 -27.40 -1.10 9.74
CA PRO A 7 -26.60 0.07 9.39
C PRO A 7 -25.54 0.41 10.46
N ILE A 8 -25.84 0.20 11.74
CA ILE A 8 -24.90 0.45 12.84
C ILE A 8 -23.70 -0.49 12.75
N LEU A 9 -23.93 -1.78 12.52
CA LEU A 9 -22.87 -2.78 12.37
C LEU A 9 -22.04 -2.53 11.09
N GLY A 10 -22.68 -2.09 10.01
CA GLY A 10 -21.98 -1.69 8.78
C GLY A 10 -20.99 -0.54 9.02
N ILE A 11 -21.44 0.53 9.69
CA ILE A 11 -20.58 1.67 10.03
C ILE A 11 -19.45 1.26 10.99
N LEU A 12 -19.76 0.44 12.00
CA LEU A 12 -18.76 -0.05 12.95
C LEU A 12 -17.65 -0.84 12.24
N THR A 13 -18.04 -1.75 11.34
CA THR A 13 -17.10 -2.58 10.58
C THR A 13 -16.20 -1.72 9.68
N GLY A 14 -16.78 -0.69 9.06
CA GLY A 14 -16.05 0.27 8.23
C GLY A 14 -14.99 1.08 9.00
N ILE A 15 -15.13 1.25 10.31
CA ILE A 15 -14.16 1.97 11.16
C ILE A 15 -13.13 1.00 11.76
N ILE A 16 -13.56 -0.19 12.17
CA ILE A 16 -12.70 -1.17 12.85
C ILE A 16 -11.57 -1.65 11.93
N ILE A 17 -11.86 -1.92 10.66
CA ILE A 17 -10.87 -2.43 9.70
C ILE A 17 -9.71 -1.44 9.49
N PRO A 18 -9.92 -0.17 9.12
CA PRO A 18 -8.83 0.78 8.96
C PRO A 18 -8.11 1.06 10.28
N PHE A 19 -8.81 1.08 11.42
CA PHE A 19 -8.17 1.24 12.73
C PHE A 19 -7.24 0.06 13.08
N GLY A 20 -7.67 -1.17 12.80
CA GLY A 20 -6.85 -2.37 12.97
C GLY A 20 -5.62 -2.37 12.06
N ALA A 21 -5.80 -2.01 10.79
CA ALA A 21 -4.68 -1.89 9.86
C ALA A 21 -3.67 -0.80 10.31
N PHE A 22 -4.16 0.34 10.77
CA PHE A 22 -3.32 1.45 11.20
C PHE A 22 -2.54 1.13 12.49
N THR A 23 -3.20 0.49 13.45
CA THR A 23 -2.54 0.05 14.70
C THR A 23 -1.47 -1.00 14.44
N TRP A 24 -1.71 -1.95 13.53
CA TRP A 24 -0.71 -2.92 13.13
C TRP A 24 0.51 -2.25 12.45
N LEU A 25 0.27 -1.37 11.47
CA LEU A 25 1.35 -0.63 10.81
C LEU A 25 2.17 0.21 11.79
N TYR A 26 1.50 0.90 12.72
CA TYR A 26 2.17 1.69 13.76
C TYR A 26 3.04 0.83 14.68
N LEU A 27 2.54 -0.31 15.13
CA LEU A 27 3.29 -1.23 15.98
C LEU A 27 4.48 -1.86 15.24
N ASP A 28 4.31 -2.25 13.98
CA ASP A 28 5.40 -2.81 13.15
C ASP A 28 6.55 -1.79 13.00
N GLU A 29 6.23 -0.54 12.65
CA GLU A 29 7.24 0.51 12.54
C GLU A 29 7.90 0.85 13.88
N LYS A 30 7.11 0.95 14.96
CA LYS A 30 7.63 1.25 16.29
C LYS A 30 8.59 0.18 16.79
N ASN A 31 8.24 -1.09 16.61
CA ASN A 31 9.08 -2.21 17.03
C ASN A 31 10.39 -2.27 16.23
N LYS A 32 10.33 -2.02 14.92
CA LYS A 32 11.53 -1.93 14.07
C LYS A 32 12.47 -0.83 14.53
N ARG A 33 11.95 0.38 14.79
CA ARG A 33 12.75 1.50 15.29
C ARG A 33 13.38 1.21 16.65
N ALA A 34 12.64 0.56 17.55
CA ALA A 34 13.16 0.16 18.85
C ALA A 34 14.31 -0.85 18.72
N ALA A 35 14.16 -1.86 17.87
CA ALA A 35 15.20 -2.86 17.61
C ALA A 35 16.47 -2.22 17.01
N ILE A 36 16.34 -1.28 16.07
CA ILE A 36 17.48 -0.55 15.51
C ILE A 36 18.24 0.22 16.60
N ILE A 37 17.53 0.92 17.49
CA ILE A 37 18.14 1.69 18.59
C ILE A 37 18.85 0.78 19.60
N GLU A 38 18.33 -0.42 19.83
CA GLU A 38 18.91 -1.39 20.75
C GLU A 38 20.16 -2.07 20.15
N VAL A 39 20.11 -2.41 18.87
CA VAL A 39 21.25 -2.97 18.13
C VAL A 39 22.36 -1.95 17.95
N SER A 40 22.04 -0.68 17.62
CA SER A 40 23.04 0.37 17.43
C SER A 40 23.83 0.70 18.70
N LYS A 41 23.24 0.50 19.89
CA LYS A 41 23.94 0.66 21.17
C LYS A 41 24.94 -0.46 21.47
N ASN A 42 24.76 -1.64 20.86
CA ASN A 42 25.60 -2.82 21.08
C ASN A 42 26.71 -2.99 20.04
N ILE A 43 26.67 -2.25 18.92
CA ILE A 43 27.67 -2.32 17.86
C ILE A 43 28.57 -1.08 17.93
N SER A 44 29.88 -1.29 18.07
CA SER A 44 30.87 -0.22 18.17
C SER A 44 31.40 0.27 16.83
N ASP A 45 31.09 -0.44 15.74
CA ASP A 45 31.62 -0.22 14.40
C ASP A 45 30.54 0.42 13.49
N PRO A 46 30.67 1.70 13.10
CA PRO A 46 29.61 2.45 12.42
C PRO A 46 29.19 1.85 11.07
N VAL A 47 30.10 1.15 10.38
CA VAL A 47 29.83 0.51 9.08
C VAL A 47 28.81 -0.63 9.20
N LYS A 48 28.88 -1.42 10.28
CA LYS A 48 27.93 -2.53 10.51
C LYS A 48 26.55 -2.04 10.96
N VAL A 49 26.50 -0.89 11.62
CA VAL A 49 25.23 -0.24 11.97
C VAL A 49 24.53 0.26 10.71
N GLU A 50 25.29 0.79 9.75
CA GLU A 50 24.79 1.25 8.45
C GLU A 50 24.26 0.09 7.59
N GLU A 51 24.97 -1.03 7.52
CA GLU A 51 24.48 -2.25 6.84
C GLU A 51 23.20 -2.81 7.49
N LEU A 52 23.12 -2.88 8.81
CA LEU A 52 21.90 -3.30 9.52
C LEU A 52 20.74 -2.33 9.32
N PHE A 53 21.04 -1.03 9.29
CA PHE A 53 20.06 0.01 9.03
C PHE A 53 19.52 -0.11 7.60
N ASN A 54 20.38 -0.33 6.61
CA ASN A 54 19.98 -0.54 5.22
C ASN A 54 19.18 -1.84 5.07
N ALA A 55 19.65 -2.98 5.59
CA ALA A 55 18.93 -4.25 5.49
C ALA A 55 17.54 -4.26 6.18
N LEU A 56 17.32 -3.42 7.21
CA LEU A 56 16.04 -3.29 7.91
C LEU A 56 15.13 -2.19 7.33
N THR A 57 15.71 -1.18 6.68
CA THR A 57 15.00 -0.02 6.11
C THR A 57 14.70 -0.21 4.62
N GLU A 58 15.55 -0.91 3.89
CA GLU A 58 15.25 -1.54 2.60
C GLU A 58 14.30 -2.70 2.82
N LYS A 59 13.09 -2.37 3.28
CA LYS A 59 11.93 -3.04 2.77
C LYS A 59 11.95 -2.68 1.29
N ASP A 60 12.50 -3.57 0.45
CA ASP A 60 12.28 -3.57 -0.99
C ASP A 60 10.78 -3.50 -1.24
N LYS A 61 10.20 -2.30 -1.16
CA LYS A 61 8.93 -1.99 -1.76
C LYS A 61 9.29 -2.04 -3.22
N GLU A 62 9.08 -3.21 -3.83
CA GLU A 62 9.12 -3.35 -5.27
C GLU A 62 8.51 -2.08 -5.87
N PRO A 63 9.19 -1.46 -6.86
CA PRO A 63 8.73 -0.22 -7.45
C PRO A 63 7.24 -0.37 -7.72
N ILE A 64 6.41 0.48 -7.08
CA ILE A 64 4.96 0.38 -7.23
C ILE A 64 4.69 0.60 -8.71
N ASP A 65 4.41 -0.48 -9.42
CA ASP A 65 4.08 -0.41 -10.83
C ASP A 65 2.68 0.18 -10.91
N TYR A 66 2.64 1.50 -11.09
CA TYR A 66 1.41 2.27 -11.21
C TYR A 66 0.53 1.79 -12.36
N ARG A 67 1.11 1.15 -13.39
CA ARG A 67 0.34 0.54 -14.49
C ARG A 67 -0.40 -0.70 -14.00
N ARG A 68 0.29 -1.59 -13.28
CA ARG A 68 -0.31 -2.78 -12.68
C ARG A 68 -1.37 -2.40 -11.64
N SER A 69 -1.05 -1.45 -10.77
CA SER A 69 -1.96 -0.96 -9.73
C SER A 69 -3.21 -0.31 -10.34
N GLY A 70 -3.05 0.47 -11.42
CA GLY A 70 -4.16 1.11 -12.10
C GLY A 70 -5.12 0.14 -12.80
N VAL A 71 -4.58 -0.90 -13.45
CA VAL A 71 -5.42 -1.96 -14.04
C VAL A 71 -6.21 -2.69 -12.96
N ILE A 72 -5.56 -3.08 -11.85
CA ILE A 72 -6.25 -3.74 -10.73
C ILE A 72 -7.38 -2.85 -10.20
N THR A 73 -7.09 -1.58 -9.95
CA THR A 73 -8.06 -0.63 -9.40
C THR A 73 -9.25 -0.39 -10.36
N LEU A 74 -8.98 -0.35 -11.67
CA LEU A 74 -10.03 -0.25 -12.70
C LEU A 74 -10.97 -1.47 -12.64
N PHE A 75 -10.42 -2.68 -12.57
CA PHE A 75 -11.20 -3.92 -12.48
C PHE A 75 -12.01 -4.01 -11.18
N VAL A 76 -11.46 -3.52 -10.06
CA VAL A 76 -12.21 -3.39 -8.80
C VAL A 76 -13.41 -2.44 -8.98
N GLY A 77 -13.21 -1.30 -9.65
CA GLY A 77 -14.29 -0.36 -9.96
C GLY A 77 -15.39 -0.98 -10.83
N ILE A 78 -15.01 -1.72 -11.88
CA ILE A 78 -15.96 -2.47 -12.73
C ILE A 78 -16.71 -3.51 -11.90
N GLY A 79 -16.01 -4.25 -11.04
CA GLY A 79 -16.63 -5.25 -10.16
C GLY A 79 -17.67 -4.64 -9.22
N LEU A 80 -17.35 -3.51 -8.59
CA LEU A 80 -18.28 -2.77 -7.72
C LEU A 80 -19.47 -2.20 -8.49
N PHE A 81 -19.23 -1.69 -9.71
CA PHE A 81 -20.28 -1.19 -10.59
C PHE A 81 -21.28 -2.30 -10.96
N LEU A 82 -20.76 -3.45 -11.41
CA LEU A 82 -21.59 -4.63 -11.71
C LEU A 82 -22.32 -5.14 -10.47
N LEU A 83 -21.67 -5.18 -9.30
CA LEU A 83 -22.31 -5.55 -8.03
C LEU A 83 -23.47 -4.59 -7.69
N GLY A 84 -23.30 -3.29 -7.98
CA GLY A 84 -24.34 -2.28 -7.84
C GLY A 84 -25.54 -2.56 -8.75
N LEU A 85 -25.28 -2.88 -10.02
CA LEU A 85 -26.32 -3.21 -11.00
C LEU A 85 -27.14 -4.46 -10.62
N PHE A 86 -26.51 -5.50 -10.08
CA PHE A 86 -27.19 -6.79 -9.83
C PHE A 86 -27.77 -6.96 -8.43
N ALA A 87 -27.26 -6.26 -7.40
CA ALA A 87 -27.61 -6.57 -6.01
C ALA A 87 -27.80 -5.37 -5.07
N LEU A 88 -26.94 -4.34 -5.15
CA LEU A 88 -26.80 -3.34 -4.07
C LEU A 88 -27.25 -1.92 -4.44
N GLY A 89 -27.69 -1.69 -5.67
CA GLY A 89 -28.34 -0.46 -6.09
C GLY A 89 -27.41 0.70 -6.48
N PRO A 90 -27.98 1.90 -6.70
CA PRO A 90 -27.31 3.00 -7.42
C PRO A 90 -26.14 3.63 -6.66
N VAL A 91 -26.11 3.52 -5.33
CA VAL A 91 -24.99 4.04 -4.52
C VAL A 91 -23.72 3.26 -4.82
N LEU A 92 -23.80 1.93 -4.88
CA LEU A 92 -22.64 1.10 -5.15
C LEU A 92 -22.18 1.20 -6.61
N GLU A 93 -23.13 1.40 -7.53
CA GLU A 93 -22.83 1.74 -8.92
C GLU A 93 -21.95 3.00 -9.01
N GLY A 94 -22.34 4.06 -8.29
CA GLY A 94 -21.55 5.29 -8.19
C GLY A 94 -20.16 5.08 -7.58
N VAL A 95 -20.05 4.26 -6.53
CA VAL A 95 -18.74 3.90 -5.95
C VAL A 95 -17.88 3.13 -6.96
N GLY A 96 -18.47 2.25 -7.76
CA GLY A 96 -17.77 1.54 -8.82
C GLY A 96 -17.22 2.46 -9.90
N LEU A 97 -18.00 3.44 -10.36
CA LEU A 97 -17.53 4.47 -11.31
C LEU A 97 -16.39 5.32 -10.71
N LEU A 98 -16.51 5.69 -9.44
CA LEU A 98 -15.46 6.45 -8.73
C LEU A 98 -14.15 5.66 -8.66
N VAL A 99 -14.20 4.41 -8.19
CA VAL A 99 -13.01 3.56 -8.09
C VAL A 99 -12.44 3.27 -9.48
N GLY A 100 -13.29 3.04 -10.49
CA GLY A 100 -12.88 2.83 -11.87
C GLY A 100 -12.12 4.03 -12.45
N SER A 101 -12.62 5.24 -12.24
CA SER A 101 -11.97 6.48 -12.69
C SER A 101 -10.63 6.74 -12.00
N ILE A 102 -10.49 6.38 -10.72
CA ILE A 102 -9.18 6.36 -10.03
C ILE A 102 -8.22 5.36 -10.69
N GLY A 103 -8.72 4.17 -11.07
CA GLY A 103 -7.95 3.17 -11.81
C GLY A 103 -7.41 3.68 -13.15
N VAL A 104 -8.23 4.41 -13.91
CA VAL A 104 -7.78 5.06 -15.16
C VAL A 104 -6.69 6.10 -14.87
N GLY A 105 -6.88 6.95 -13.87
CA GLY A 105 -5.89 7.98 -13.51
C GLY A 105 -4.54 7.40 -13.08
N THR A 106 -4.55 6.34 -12.28
CA THR A 106 -3.34 5.64 -11.82
C THR A 106 -2.64 4.90 -12.96
N MET A 107 -3.39 4.32 -13.91
CA MET A 107 -2.82 3.71 -15.12
C MET A 107 -2.12 4.76 -15.99
N ILE A 108 -2.73 5.94 -16.19
CA ILE A 108 -2.13 7.05 -16.94
C ILE A 108 -0.88 7.57 -16.23
N ALA A 109 -0.91 7.72 -14.90
CA ALA A 109 0.24 8.15 -14.12
C ALA A 109 1.42 7.18 -14.27
N GLY A 110 1.17 5.87 -14.35
CA GLY A 110 2.22 4.87 -14.58
C GLY A 110 2.85 4.90 -15.97
N TYR A 111 2.19 5.50 -16.97
CA TYR A 111 2.80 5.77 -18.27
C TYR A 111 3.54 7.11 -18.31
N LEU A 112 3.06 8.12 -17.57
CA LEU A 112 3.64 9.47 -17.56
C LEU A 112 4.88 9.58 -16.66
N PHE A 113 4.91 8.81 -15.57
CA PHE A 113 6.03 8.74 -14.62
C PHE A 113 6.56 7.30 -14.54
N PRO A 114 7.27 6.83 -15.58
CA PRO A 114 7.86 5.50 -15.56
C PRO A 114 8.95 5.41 -14.47
N ASN A 115 8.96 4.31 -13.72
CA ASN A 115 9.85 4.08 -12.56
C ASN A 115 11.29 3.71 -12.95
N ASP A 116 11.73 4.06 -14.17
CA ASP A 116 12.98 3.61 -14.79
C ASP A 116 14.23 4.12 -14.07
N SER A 117 14.13 5.25 -13.34
CA SER A 117 15.24 5.82 -12.58
C SER A 117 15.78 4.89 -11.50
N ILE A 118 14.92 4.11 -10.85
CA ILE A 118 15.32 3.20 -9.75
C ILE A 118 15.97 1.93 -10.29
N HIS A 119 15.52 1.43 -11.44
CA HIS A 119 16.12 0.26 -12.09
C HIS A 119 17.53 0.54 -12.60
N LEU A 120 17.79 1.77 -13.07
CA LEU A 120 19.13 2.21 -13.45
C LEU A 120 20.05 2.33 -12.23
N SER A 121 19.59 2.93 -11.13
CA SER A 121 20.39 3.04 -9.91
C SER A 121 20.78 1.67 -9.34
N LYS A 122 19.84 0.72 -9.24
CA LYS A 122 20.14 -0.65 -8.78
C LYS A 122 21.08 -1.41 -9.73
N ALA A 123 21.01 -1.13 -11.03
CA ALA A 123 21.95 -1.71 -11.98
C ALA A 123 23.36 -1.15 -11.78
N VAL A 124 23.49 0.17 -11.60
CA VAL A 124 24.77 0.84 -11.35
C VAL A 124 25.39 0.38 -10.03
N GLU A 125 24.62 0.27 -8.96
CA GLU A 125 25.09 -0.21 -7.66
C GLU A 125 25.65 -1.64 -7.75
N LYS A 126 24.96 -2.55 -8.46
CA LYS A 126 25.49 -3.89 -8.77
C LYS A 126 26.72 -3.91 -9.68
N PHE A 127 26.95 -2.85 -10.47
CA PHE A 127 28.18 -2.68 -11.23
C PHE A 127 29.32 -2.14 -10.37
N GLU A 128 29.04 -1.31 -9.37
CA GLU A 128 30.03 -0.76 -8.43
C GLU A 128 30.48 -1.78 -7.36
N GLU A 129 29.63 -2.72 -6.97
CA GLU A 129 29.98 -3.83 -6.06
C GLU A 129 30.90 -4.90 -6.69
N LYS A 130 31.17 -4.82 -8.00
CA LYS A 130 31.88 -5.85 -8.78
C LYS A 130 33.28 -5.41 -9.20
#